data_AF-Q9REP5-F1
#
_entry.id   AF-Q9REP5-F1
#
_cell.length_a   1.000
_cell.length_b   1.000
_cell.length_c   1.000
_cell.angle_alpha   90.00
_cell.angle_beta   90.00
_cell.angle_gamma   90.00
#
_symmetry.space_group_name_H-M   'P 1'
#
loop_
_entity.id
_entity.type
_entity.pdbx_description
1 polymer ?
#
loop_
_entity_poly.entity_id
_entity_poly.type
_entity_poly.pdbx_seq_one_letter_code
_entity_poly.pdbx_strand_id
1 'polypeptide(L)'
;MIAEDRVIKKIDELSHWIRWQRLLRGWSAKQLANEAVKSAQKMGHELHLRQQSISFLEGRKIKSIPSWIEYVEQAFEDNKVDSKLAEKFESPLNLKSEKISEFQTKICPNKLKLPDEISLKKLLLALLAPVEDNIPWESKRNIANILAQRLPKGLEQISLFQ
;
A
#
# COMPACT_ATOMS: atom_id res chain seq x y z
N MET A 1 11.48 -19.51 -15.06
CA MET A 1 10.08 -19.09 -14.84
C MET A 1 9.87 -18.35 -13.51
N ILE A 2 10.33 -18.83 -12.35
CA ILE A 2 10.03 -18.18 -11.04
C ILE A 2 10.57 -16.74 -10.91
N ALA A 3 11.68 -16.39 -11.59
CA ALA A 3 12.28 -15.06 -11.48
C ALA A 3 11.49 -13.96 -12.23
N GLU A 4 10.94 -14.28 -13.40
CA GLU A 4 10.19 -13.32 -14.23
C GLU A 4 8.87 -12.93 -13.55
N ASP A 5 8.16 -13.91 -12.95
CA ASP A 5 6.92 -13.66 -12.21
C ASP A 5 7.14 -12.72 -11.01
N ARG A 6 8.29 -12.82 -10.34
CA ARG A 6 8.65 -11.93 -9.23
C ARG A 6 8.92 -10.50 -9.69
N VAL A 7 9.56 -10.32 -10.85
CA VAL A 7 9.85 -9.00 -11.42
C VAL A 7 8.56 -8.31 -11.86
N ILE A 8 7.65 -9.05 -12.52
CA ILE A 8 6.36 -8.53 -12.96
C ILE A 8 5.54 -8.07 -11.74
N LYS A 9 5.47 -8.89 -10.68
CA LYS A 9 4.76 -8.53 -9.45
C LYS A 9 5.32 -7.27 -8.79
N LYS A 10 6.65 -7.11 -8.74
CA LYS A 10 7.30 -5.89 -8.23
C LYS A 10 6.96 -4.65 -9.04
N ILE A 11 6.93 -4.77 -10.37
CA ILE A 11 6.55 -3.66 -11.27
C ILE A 11 5.09 -3.28 -11.03
N ASP A 12 4.20 -4.25 -10.83
CA ASP A 12 2.79 -4.00 -10.53
C ASP A 12 2.59 -3.28 -9.20
N GLU A 13 3.29 -3.73 -8.15
CA GLU A 13 3.28 -3.09 -6.82
C GLU A 13 3.78 -1.65 -6.91
N LEU A 14 4.90 -1.43 -7.59
CA LEU A 14 5.47 -0.10 -7.83
C LEU A 14 4.51 0.81 -8.60
N SER A 15 3.89 0.29 -9.66
CA SER A 15 2.97 1.05 -10.52
C SER A 15 1.75 1.51 -9.74
N HIS A 16 1.19 0.64 -8.90
CA HIS A 16 0.09 1.00 -8.00
C HIS A 16 0.53 2.02 -6.96
N TRP A 17 1.69 1.82 -6.33
CA TRP A 17 2.20 2.72 -5.31
C TRP A 17 2.43 4.14 -5.86
N ILE A 18 3.08 4.28 -7.02
CA ILE A 18 3.32 5.58 -7.65
C ILE A 18 2.00 6.27 -8.00
N ARG A 19 1.05 5.53 -8.60
CA ARG A 19 -0.28 6.07 -8.92
C ARG A 19 -1.00 6.55 -7.66
N TRP A 20 -0.94 5.78 -6.57
CA TRP A 20 -1.56 6.13 -5.30
C TRP A 20 -0.94 7.39 -4.68
N GLN A 21 0.39 7.44 -4.56
CA GLN A 21 1.13 8.60 -4.02
C GLN A 21 0.84 9.88 -4.82
N ARG A 22 0.72 9.75 -6.14
CA ARG A 22 0.34 10.86 -7.03
C ARG A 22 -1.09 11.34 -6.76
N LEU A 23 -2.04 10.42 -6.64
CA LEU A 23 -3.44 10.76 -6.35
C LEU A 23 -3.62 11.41 -4.97
N LEU A 24 -2.89 10.96 -3.95
CA LEU A 24 -2.91 11.57 -2.62
C LEU A 24 -2.51 13.05 -2.63
N ARG A 25 -1.64 13.44 -3.57
CA ARG A 25 -1.16 14.82 -3.74
C ARG A 25 -2.02 15.64 -4.73
N GLY A 26 -3.03 15.02 -5.33
CA GLY A 26 -3.82 15.64 -6.40
C GLY A 26 -3.01 15.92 -7.66
N TRP A 27 -1.89 15.22 -7.87
CA TRP A 27 -0.98 15.51 -8.97
C TRP A 27 -1.42 14.85 -10.28
N SER A 28 -1.22 15.57 -11.40
CA SER A 28 -1.26 14.96 -12.73
C SER A 28 0.02 14.19 -13.03
N ALA A 29 -0.02 13.25 -13.99
CA ALA A 29 1.20 12.55 -14.42
C ALA A 29 2.26 13.52 -14.99
N LYS A 30 1.83 14.62 -15.61
CA LYS A 30 2.75 15.69 -16.05
C LYS A 30 3.40 16.39 -14.86
N GLN A 31 2.63 16.67 -13.82
CA GLN A 31 3.14 17.32 -12.61
C GLN A 31 4.14 16.42 -11.88
N LEU A 32 3.86 15.12 -11.75
CA LEU A 32 4.82 14.17 -11.18
C LEU A 32 6.13 14.12 -11.98
N ALA A 33 6.06 14.17 -13.31
CA ALA A 33 7.27 14.22 -14.15
C ALA A 33 8.10 15.47 -13.84
N ASN A 34 7.46 16.63 -13.77
CA ASN A 34 8.12 17.90 -13.49
C ASN A 34 8.73 17.91 -12.08
N GLU A 35 8.03 17.40 -11.06
CA GLU A 35 8.57 17.34 -9.70
C GLU A 35 9.77 16.39 -9.61
N ALA A 36 9.74 15.25 -10.30
CA ALA A 36 10.90 14.36 -10.36
C ALA A 36 12.11 15.00 -11.06
N VAL A 37 11.88 15.77 -12.13
CA VAL A 37 12.94 16.56 -12.80
C VAL A 37 13.53 17.61 -11.84
N LYS A 38 12.68 18.31 -11.07
CA LYS A 38 13.15 19.26 -10.06
C LYS A 38 13.99 18.56 -8.97
N SER A 39 13.55 17.40 -8.48
CA SER A 39 14.30 16.65 -7.47
C SER A 39 15.63 16.13 -8.01
N ALA A 40 15.69 15.68 -9.27
CA ALA A 40 16.95 15.32 -9.92
C ALA A 40 17.91 16.52 -10.04
N GLN A 41 17.40 17.69 -10.43
CA GLN A 41 18.17 18.92 -10.51
C GLN A 41 18.74 19.35 -9.16
N LYS A 42 17.96 19.24 -8.07
CA LYS A 42 18.45 19.49 -6.70
C LYS A 42 19.61 18.57 -6.32
N MET A 43 19.61 17.34 -6.81
CA MET A 43 20.68 16.35 -6.59
C MET A 43 21.88 16.52 -7.55
N GLY A 44 21.84 17.51 -8.45
CA GLY A 44 22.91 17.75 -9.43
C GLY A 44 22.85 16.85 -10.67
N HIS A 45 21.72 16.17 -10.91
CA HIS A 45 21.52 15.30 -12.07
C HIS A 45 20.57 15.94 -13.09
N GLU A 46 20.91 15.81 -14.37
CA GLU A 46 20.03 16.22 -15.46
C GLU A 46 19.09 15.05 -15.83
N LEU A 47 17.81 15.18 -15.48
CA LEU A 47 16.78 14.22 -15.82
C LEU A 47 15.80 14.84 -16.82
N HIS A 48 15.53 14.13 -17.92
CA HIS A 48 14.49 14.48 -18.88
C HIS A 48 13.34 13.49 -18.80
N LEU A 49 12.43 13.69 -17.84
CA LEU A 49 11.26 12.84 -17.64
C LEU A 49 10.01 13.46 -18.29
N ARG A 50 9.30 12.68 -19.10
CA ARG A 50 8.05 13.10 -19.75
C ARG A 50 6.83 12.45 -19.09
N GLN A 51 5.68 13.09 -19.21
CA GLN A 51 4.38 12.54 -18.79
C GLN A 51 4.15 11.11 -19.30
N GLN A 52 4.51 10.84 -20.57
CA GLN A 52 4.31 9.53 -21.19
C GLN A 52 5.04 8.41 -20.45
N SER A 53 6.24 8.67 -19.92
CA SER A 53 7.03 7.68 -19.17
C SER A 53 6.31 7.25 -17.89
N ILE A 54 5.69 8.21 -17.20
CA ILE A 54 4.89 7.94 -16.00
C ILE A 54 3.61 7.18 -16.37
N SER A 55 2.93 7.60 -17.44
CA SER A 55 1.73 6.88 -17.92
C SER A 55 2.04 5.44 -18.34
N PHE A 56 3.21 5.17 -18.93
CA PHE A 56 3.62 3.82 -19.29
C PHE A 56 3.94 2.94 -18.08
N LEU A 57 4.58 3.51 -17.05
CA LEU A 57 4.74 2.84 -15.77
C LEU A 57 3.37 2.51 -15.15
N GLU A 58 2.51 3.51 -14.94
CA GLU A 58 1.19 3.30 -14.30
C GLU A 58 0.29 2.34 -15.09
N GLY A 59 0.46 2.30 -16.41
CA GLY A 59 -0.22 1.39 -17.32
C GLY A 59 0.45 0.02 -17.48
N ARG A 60 1.49 -0.30 -16.70
CA ARG A 60 2.23 -1.59 -16.72
C ARG A 60 2.80 -1.95 -18.09
N LYS A 61 3.19 -0.95 -18.88
CA LYS A 61 3.78 -1.13 -20.22
C LYS A 61 5.31 -1.24 -20.20
N ILE A 62 5.91 -1.22 -19.01
CA ILE A 62 7.36 -1.31 -18.81
C ILE A 62 7.77 -2.74 -18.47
N LYS A 63 8.95 -3.15 -18.94
CA LYS A 63 9.49 -4.50 -18.72
C LYS A 63 10.46 -4.59 -17.54
N SER A 64 10.90 -3.44 -17.02
CA SER A 64 11.88 -3.33 -15.94
C SER A 64 11.67 -2.02 -15.19
N ILE A 65 12.10 -1.99 -13.93
CA ILE A 65 12.07 -0.79 -13.09
C ILE A 65 13.02 0.27 -13.68
N PRO A 66 12.54 1.46 -14.05
CA PRO A 66 13.41 2.49 -14.60
C PRO A 66 14.29 3.15 -13.53
N SER A 67 15.47 3.61 -13.91
CA SER A 67 16.39 4.32 -13.00
C SER A 67 15.84 5.65 -12.50
N TRP A 68 14.92 6.29 -13.24
CA TRP A 68 14.35 7.57 -12.84
C TRP A 68 13.39 7.49 -11.66
N ILE A 69 13.05 6.28 -11.19
CA ILE A 69 12.13 6.08 -10.07
C ILE A 69 12.70 6.66 -8.77
N GLU A 70 14.01 6.62 -8.57
CA GLU A 70 14.64 7.21 -7.38
C GLU A 70 14.33 8.70 -7.24
N TYR A 71 14.31 9.44 -8.35
CA TYR A 71 13.97 10.86 -8.35
C TYR A 71 12.47 11.11 -8.12
N VAL A 72 11.62 10.16 -8.51
CA VAL A 72 10.18 10.18 -8.20
C VAL A 72 9.93 9.95 -6.72
N GLU A 73 10.66 9.01 -6.09
CA GLU A 73 10.62 8.81 -4.65
C GLU A 73 11.09 10.07 -3.91
N GLN A 74 12.20 10.66 -4.35
CA GLN A 74 12.68 11.93 -3.78
C GLN A 74 11.65 13.05 -3.93
N ALA A 75 10.96 13.14 -5.07
CA ALA A 75 9.91 14.14 -5.27
C ALA A 75 8.74 13.95 -4.29
N PHE A 76 8.42 12.72 -3.90
CA PHE A 76 7.43 12.44 -2.87
C PHE A 76 7.91 12.78 -1.47
N GLU A 77 9.19 12.56 -1.16
CA GLU A 77 9.81 12.96 0.11
C GLU A 77 9.89 14.47 0.28
N ASP A 78 10.22 15.19 -0.80
CA ASP A 78 10.29 16.66 -0.84
C ASP A 78 8.89 17.28 -0.64
N ASN A 79 7.84 16.58 -1.06
CA ASN A 79 6.45 17.02 -0.99
C ASN A 79 5.64 16.08 -0.10
N LYS A 80 5.90 16.13 1.22
CA LYS A 80 5.16 15.32 2.19
C LYS A 80 3.68 15.71 2.21
N VAL A 81 2.81 14.71 2.25
CA VAL A 81 1.39 14.93 2.46
C VAL A 81 1.12 14.86 3.95
N ASP A 82 0.46 15.87 4.51
CA ASP A 82 -0.05 15.86 5.87
C ASP A 82 -1.18 14.85 5.98
N SER A 83 -0.86 13.57 6.21
CA SER A 83 -1.90 12.58 6.32
C SER A 83 -1.50 11.35 7.12
N LYS A 84 -2.31 11.08 8.15
CA LYS A 84 -2.47 9.78 8.81
C LYS A 84 -2.78 8.63 7.82
N LEU A 85 -3.06 8.90 6.53
CA LEU A 85 -3.19 7.89 5.46
C LEU A 85 -1.87 7.54 4.76
N ALA A 86 -0.86 8.43 4.77
CA ALA A 86 0.41 8.19 4.08
C ALA A 86 1.28 7.14 4.80
N GLU A 87 1.11 6.98 6.11
CA GLU A 87 1.88 6.05 6.96
C GLU A 87 1.69 4.56 6.62
N LYS A 88 0.70 4.20 5.79
CA LYS A 88 0.36 2.79 5.51
C LYS A 88 1.01 2.18 4.27
N PHE A 89 1.70 2.96 3.45
CA PHE A 89 2.22 2.47 2.16
C PHE A 89 3.65 2.95 1.88
N GLU A 90 4.62 2.16 2.34
CA GLU A 90 6.04 2.30 2.03
C GLU A 90 6.33 1.97 0.55
N SER A 91 7.43 2.52 0.00
CA SER A 91 7.82 2.23 -1.39
C SER A 91 8.21 0.76 -1.55
N PRO A 92 7.69 0.05 -2.58
CA PRO A 92 8.06 -1.33 -2.88
C PRO A 92 9.55 -1.54 -3.23
N LEU A 93 10.29 -0.46 -3.53
CA LEU A 93 11.67 -0.54 -3.96
C LEU A 93 12.70 -0.37 -2.86
N ASN A 94 12.34 0.22 -1.71
CA ASN A 94 13.27 0.53 -0.60
C ASN A 94 14.67 0.96 -1.10
N LEU A 95 14.72 1.87 -2.09
CA LEU A 95 15.93 2.09 -2.89
C LEU A 95 16.97 3.00 -2.23
N LYS A 96 16.75 3.42 -0.97
CA LYS A 96 17.75 4.12 -0.18
C LYS A 96 18.19 3.30 1.02
N SER A 97 19.34 2.64 0.80
CA SER A 97 20.51 2.61 1.68
C SER A 97 20.21 2.57 3.18
N GLU A 98 20.56 1.43 3.77
CA GLU A 98 21.22 1.28 5.09
C GLU A 98 21.54 2.61 5.81
N LYS A 99 20.53 3.23 6.39
CA LYS A 99 20.65 3.83 7.70
C LYS A 99 19.68 3.08 8.57
N ILE A 100 20.27 2.30 9.47
CA ILE A 100 19.65 1.83 10.69
C ILE A 100 19.14 3.09 11.41
N SER A 101 17.93 3.53 11.11
CA SER A 101 17.07 4.11 12.12
C SER A 101 15.97 3.09 12.24
N GLU A 102 16.17 2.20 13.21
CA GLU A 102 15.12 1.46 13.90
C GLU A 102 13.82 1.42 13.09
N PHE A 103 13.56 0.28 12.45
CA PHE A 103 12.24 -0.29 12.66
C PHE A 103 12.05 -0.21 14.18
N GLN A 104 11.40 0.85 14.64
CA GLN A 104 10.52 0.70 15.75
C GLN A 104 9.53 -0.31 15.21
N THR A 105 9.87 -1.59 15.39
CA THR A 105 9.09 -2.42 16.29
C THR A 105 8.66 -1.48 17.43
N LYS A 106 7.60 -0.71 17.17
CA LYS A 106 6.57 -0.52 18.16
C LYS A 106 6.19 -1.95 18.44
N ILE A 107 6.94 -2.55 19.38
CA ILE A 107 6.45 -3.52 20.33
C ILE A 107 5.08 -2.96 20.62
N CYS A 108 4.04 -3.55 20.01
CA CYS A 108 2.68 -3.19 20.32
C CYS A 108 2.61 -3.47 21.81
N PRO A 109 2.60 -2.46 22.69
CA PRO A 109 2.91 -2.70 24.10
C PRO A 109 1.74 -3.39 24.79
N ASN A 110 0.67 -3.65 24.04
CA ASN A 110 -0.42 -4.51 24.44
C ASN A 110 -0.62 -5.54 23.35
N LYS A 111 -0.56 -6.80 23.77
CA LYS A 111 -1.20 -7.95 23.13
C LYS A 111 -2.43 -7.47 22.35
N LEU A 112 -2.46 -7.73 21.04
CA LEU A 112 -3.60 -7.40 20.17
C LEU A 112 -4.80 -8.23 20.63
N LYS A 113 -5.57 -7.70 21.58
CA LYS A 113 -6.83 -8.28 21.99
C LYS A 113 -7.77 -8.15 20.80
N LEU A 114 -8.40 -9.27 20.40
CA LEU A 114 -9.48 -9.20 19.45
C LEU A 114 -10.57 -8.24 19.99
N PRO A 115 -11.21 -7.46 19.12
CA PRO A 115 -12.39 -6.69 19.50
C PRO A 115 -13.43 -7.59 20.16
N ASP A 116 -14.27 -7.00 21.01
CA ASP A 116 -15.41 -7.71 21.60
C ASP A 116 -16.32 -8.29 20.50
N GLU A 117 -17.05 -9.36 20.84
CA GLU A 117 -17.90 -10.11 19.90
C GLU A 117 -18.86 -9.19 19.11
N ILE A 118 -19.38 -8.14 19.74
CA ILE A 118 -20.33 -7.20 19.13
C ILE A 118 -19.61 -6.32 18.10
N SER A 119 -18.44 -5.78 18.45
CA SER A 119 -17.62 -5.00 17.52
C SER A 119 -17.11 -5.84 16.36
N LEU A 120 -16.67 -7.08 16.63
CA LEU A 120 -16.18 -8.01 15.61
C LEU A 120 -17.28 -8.38 14.62
N LYS A 121 -18.49 -8.66 15.10
CA LYS A 121 -19.68 -8.90 14.27
C LYS A 121 -19.99 -7.71 13.35
N LYS A 122 -19.94 -6.48 13.87
CA LYS A 122 -20.20 -5.27 13.06
C LYS A 122 -19.18 -5.12 11.94
N LEU A 123 -17.90 -5.36 12.23
CA LEU A 123 -16.83 -5.33 11.24
C LEU A 123 -17.03 -6.40 10.17
N LEU A 124 -17.30 -7.65 10.57
CA LEU A 124 -17.54 -8.75 9.64
C LEU A 124 -18.78 -8.50 8.77
N LEU A 125 -19.83 -7.91 9.34
CA LEU A 125 -21.04 -7.55 8.60
C LEU A 125 -20.79 -6.42 7.59
N ALA A 126 -19.98 -5.42 7.95
CA ALA A 126 -19.56 -4.37 7.02
C ALA A 126 -18.69 -4.92 5.88
N LEU A 127 -17.88 -5.94 6.15
CA LEU A 127 -17.06 -6.62 5.14
C LEU A 127 -17.89 -7.55 4.23
N LEU A 128 -18.95 -8.17 4.76
CA LEU A 128 -19.88 -9.01 4.00
C LEU A 128 -20.92 -8.18 3.22
N ALA A 129 -21.08 -6.89 3.57
CA ALA A 129 -22.04 -6.00 2.93
C ALA A 129 -21.89 -5.93 1.40
N PRO A 130 -20.70 -5.65 0.83
CA PRO A 130 -20.49 -5.58 -0.61
C PRO A 130 -20.35 -6.95 -1.30
N VAL A 131 -20.40 -8.06 -0.56
CA VAL A 131 -20.19 -9.40 -1.12
C VAL A 131 -21.52 -9.93 -1.66
N GLU A 132 -21.60 -10.11 -2.98
CA GLU A 132 -22.67 -10.79 -3.71
C GLU A 132 -24.11 -10.34 -3.37
N ASP A 133 -24.82 -9.78 -4.36
CA ASP A 133 -26.20 -9.32 -4.19
C ASP A 133 -27.20 -10.46 -4.01
N ASN A 134 -26.80 -11.69 -4.38
CA ASN A 134 -27.65 -12.89 -4.34
C ASN A 134 -27.80 -13.50 -2.95
N ILE A 135 -27.01 -13.05 -1.96
CA ILE A 135 -27.06 -13.58 -0.60
C ILE A 135 -28.01 -12.71 0.24
N PRO A 136 -29.09 -13.29 0.80
CA PRO A 136 -29.99 -12.56 1.69
C PRO A 136 -29.25 -11.92 2.87
N TRP A 137 -29.71 -10.74 3.27
CA TRP A 137 -29.07 -9.97 4.34
C TRP A 137 -29.07 -10.72 5.69
N GLU A 138 -30.09 -11.54 5.92
CA GLU A 138 -30.17 -12.42 7.09
C GLU A 138 -29.05 -13.46 7.12
N SER A 139 -28.71 -14.05 5.97
CA SER A 139 -27.61 -15.00 5.82
C SER A 139 -26.27 -14.32 6.08
N LYS A 140 -26.05 -13.10 5.55
CA LYS A 140 -24.84 -12.30 5.83
C LYS A 140 -24.70 -11.99 7.33
N ARG A 141 -25.82 -11.66 7.98
CA ARG A 141 -25.87 -11.42 9.43
C ARG A 141 -25.57 -12.68 10.25
N ASN A 142 -26.08 -13.83 9.80
CA ASN A 142 -25.83 -15.11 10.45
C ASN A 142 -24.36 -15.55 10.31
N ILE A 143 -23.77 -15.37 9.13
CA ILE A 143 -22.34 -15.62 8.89
C ILE A 143 -21.49 -14.72 9.78
N ALA A 144 -21.78 -13.42 9.84
CA ALA A 144 -21.06 -12.49 10.71
C ALA A 144 -21.16 -12.88 12.20
N ASN A 145 -22.33 -13.35 12.66
CA ASN A 145 -22.52 -13.87 14.02
C ASN A 145 -21.64 -15.08 14.31
N ILE A 146 -21.70 -16.09 13.44
CA ILE A 146 -20.97 -17.35 13.64
C ILE A 146 -19.47 -17.10 13.64
N LEU A 147 -18.98 -16.28 12.71
CA LEU A 147 -17.57 -15.91 12.63
C LEU A 147 -17.12 -15.12 13.86
N ALA A 148 -17.92 -14.16 14.35
CA ALA A 148 -17.57 -13.39 15.55
C ALA A 148 -17.39 -14.29 16.78
N GLN A 149 -18.13 -15.40 16.89
CA GLN A 149 -18.05 -16.33 18.01
C GLN A 149 -16.93 -17.38 17.88
N ARG A 150 -16.63 -17.81 16.66
CA ARG A 150 -15.75 -18.96 16.40
C ARG A 150 -14.33 -18.55 16.02
N LEU A 151 -14.16 -17.40 15.39
CA LEU A 151 -12.86 -16.91 14.94
C LEU A 151 -11.91 -16.62 16.13
N PRO A 152 -12.33 -15.94 17.22
CA PRO A 152 -11.45 -15.75 18.38
C PRO A 152 -10.98 -17.09 18.98
N LYS A 153 -11.89 -18.06 19.14
CA LYS A 153 -11.59 -19.39 19.69
C LYS A 153 -10.61 -20.18 18.82
N GLY A 154 -10.72 -20.07 17.50
CA GLY A 154 -9.78 -20.70 16.57
C GLY A 154 -8.40 -20.05 16.60
N LEU A 155 -8.34 -18.72 16.77
CA LEU A 155 -7.07 -17.99 16.85
C LEU A 155 -6.33 -18.25 18.17
N GLU A 156 -7.04 -18.45 19.27
CA GLU A 156 -6.49 -18.89 20.57
C GLU A 156 -5.80 -20.27 20.45
N GLN A 157 -6.38 -21.19 19.68
CA GLN A 157 -5.83 -22.55 19.49
C GLN A 157 -4.51 -22.57 18.70
N ILE A 158 -4.29 -21.56 17.84
CA ILE A 158 -3.12 -21.50 16.95
C ILE A 158 -2.00 -20.63 17.59
N SER A 159 -2.20 -20.12 18.82
CA SER A 159 -1.27 -19.21 19.51
C SER A 159 -0.90 -17.95 18.70
N LEU A 160 -1.75 -17.54 17.75
CA LEU A 160 -1.51 -16.34 16.94
C LEU A 160 -1.84 -15.06 17.70
N PHE A 161 -2.66 -15.16 18.76
CA PHE A 161 -3.02 -14.08 19.66
C PHE A 161 -3.13 -14.66 21.09
N GLN A 162 -2.58 -13.95 22.08
CA GLN A 162 -2.70 -14.23 23.53
C GLN A 162 -3.36 -13.05 24.24
#